data_AF-A0A7W5DN29-F1
#
_entry.id   AF-A0A7W5DN29-F1
#
_cell.length_a   1.000
_cell.length_b   1.000
_cell.length_c   1.000
_cell.angle_alpha   90.00
_cell.angle_beta   90.00
_cell.angle_gamma   90.00
#
_symmetry.space_group_name_H-M   'P 1'
#
loop_
_entity.id
_entity.type
_entity.pdbx_description
1 polymer ?
#
loop_
_entity_poly.entity_id
_entity_poly.type
_entity_poly.pdbx_seq_one_letter_code
_entity_poly.pdbx_strand_id
1 'polypeptide(L)'
;MLPNRFALTQQTEEKLKREKLRTGVSPNILARELFFRSIEKGLVSEPNNEITFGKMVLEKTVWLGELEKITEEMLKHYYGQLEKNRAARIWALHVQSAI
;
A
#
# COMPACT_ATOMS: atom_id res chain seq x y z
N MET A 1 -0.86 -13.12 -0.48
CA MET A 1 -0.36 -12.72 -1.83
C MET A 1 -1.31 -11.66 -2.40
N LEU A 2 -0.84 -10.63 -3.08
CA LEU A 2 -1.64 -9.47 -3.52
C LEU A 2 -2.49 -9.79 -4.78
N PRO A 3 -3.64 -9.11 -4.98
CA PRO A 3 -4.42 -9.22 -6.20
C PRO A 3 -3.72 -8.51 -7.37
N ASN A 4 -4.13 -8.83 -8.59
CA ASN A 4 -3.56 -8.21 -9.79
C ASN A 4 -3.84 -6.70 -9.85
N ARG A 5 -5.00 -6.26 -9.32
CA ARG A 5 -5.38 -4.84 -9.27
C ARG A 5 -5.88 -4.47 -7.89
N PHE A 6 -5.45 -3.32 -7.39
CA PHE A 6 -5.86 -2.78 -6.08
C PHE A 6 -5.67 -1.27 -6.01
N ALA A 7 -6.15 -0.67 -4.93
CA ALA A 7 -6.06 0.76 -4.65
C ALA A 7 -5.58 1.01 -3.23
N LEU A 8 -5.12 2.24 -2.99
CA LEU A 8 -4.86 2.76 -1.64
C LEU A 8 -6.18 3.17 -0.97
N THR A 9 -6.11 3.52 0.32
CA THR A 9 -7.23 4.17 0.99
C THR A 9 -7.49 5.55 0.36
N GLN A 10 -8.74 6.01 0.36
CA GLN A 10 -9.10 7.29 -0.26
C GLN A 10 -8.26 8.44 0.33
N GLN A 11 -8.12 8.48 1.66
CA GLN A 11 -7.32 9.47 2.36
C GLN A 11 -5.87 9.46 1.89
N THR A 12 -5.28 8.28 1.75
CA THR A 12 -3.90 8.11 1.27
C THR A 12 -3.76 8.58 -0.17
N GLU A 13 -4.67 8.18 -1.06
CA GLU A 13 -4.66 8.58 -2.45
C GLU A 13 -4.68 10.11 -2.62
N GLU A 14 -5.56 10.80 -1.87
CA GLU A 14 -5.66 12.25 -1.90
C GLU A 14 -4.38 12.94 -1.40
N LYS A 15 -3.74 12.41 -0.35
CA LYS A 15 -2.46 12.94 0.15
C LYS A 15 -1.35 12.75 -0.87
N LEU A 16 -1.20 11.56 -1.45
CA LEU A 16 -0.15 11.30 -2.44
C LEU A 16 -0.34 12.09 -3.73
N LYS A 17 -1.59 12.37 -4.14
CA LYS A 17 -1.86 13.29 -5.26
C LYS A 17 -1.37 14.71 -4.98
N ARG A 18 -1.59 15.22 -3.76
CA ARG A 18 -1.06 16.54 -3.35
C ARG A 18 0.47 16.55 -3.31
N GLU A 19 1.07 15.48 -2.77
CA GLU A 19 2.53 15.34 -2.74
C GLU A 19 3.15 15.27 -4.14
N LYS A 20 2.49 14.63 -5.10
CA LYS A 20 2.91 14.66 -6.51
C LYS A 20 2.92 16.08 -7.06
N LEU A 21 1.88 16.88 -6.80
CA LEU A 21 1.83 18.27 -7.25
C LEU A 21 2.93 19.13 -6.62
N ARG A 22 3.32 18.82 -5.39
CA ARG A 22 4.35 19.54 -4.64
C ARG A 22 5.79 19.17 -5.05
N THR A 23 6.05 17.88 -5.31
CA THR A 23 7.41 17.33 -5.45
C THR A 23 7.71 16.77 -6.84
N GLY A 24 6.69 16.52 -7.66
CA GLY A 24 6.79 15.80 -8.92
C GLY A 24 6.86 14.27 -8.78
N VAL A 25 7.05 13.73 -7.57
CA VAL A 25 7.17 12.29 -7.35
C VAL A 25 5.82 11.60 -7.53
N SER A 26 5.78 10.51 -8.30
CA SER A 26 4.53 9.81 -8.58
C SER A 26 4.01 9.03 -7.35
N PRO A 27 2.67 8.94 -7.18
CA PRO A 27 2.07 8.28 -6.02
C PRO A 27 2.48 6.82 -5.82
N ASN A 28 2.73 6.07 -6.89
CA ASN A 28 3.20 4.69 -6.80
C ASN A 28 4.63 4.58 -6.24
N ILE A 29 5.52 5.52 -6.56
CA ILE A 29 6.87 5.57 -6.00
C ILE A 29 6.82 5.93 -4.51
N LEU A 30 6.04 6.95 -4.15
CA LEU A 30 5.82 7.30 -2.74
C LEU A 30 5.22 6.14 -1.95
N ALA A 31 4.24 5.42 -2.52
CA ALA A 31 3.63 4.27 -1.85
C ALA A 31 4.64 3.15 -1.55
N ARG A 32 5.64 2.93 -2.41
CA ARG A 32 6.71 1.95 -2.17
C ARG A 32 7.55 2.37 -0.96
N GLU A 33 8.04 3.60 -0.95
CA GLU A 33 8.85 4.14 0.14
C GLU A 33 8.09 4.07 1.47
N LEU A 34 6.84 4.54 1.48
CA LEU A 34 5.98 4.54 2.67
C LEU A 34 5.69 3.13 3.18
N PHE A 35 5.47 2.16 2.28
CA PHE A 35 5.28 0.78 2.66
C PHE A 35 6.50 0.25 3.42
N PHE A 36 7.72 0.40 2.87
CA PHE A 36 8.93 -0.09 3.53
C PHE A 36 9.23 0.67 4.83
N ARG A 37 9.04 2.00 4.86
CA ARG A 37 9.15 2.81 6.08
C ARG A 37 8.17 2.37 7.17
N SER A 38 6.98 1.91 6.79
CA SER A 38 6.01 1.35 7.75
C SER A 38 6.44 -0.03 8.22
N ILE A 39 6.88 -0.90 7.31
CA ILE A 39 7.37 -2.24 7.61
C ILE A 39 8.53 -2.22 8.61
N GLU A 40 9.45 -1.27 8.49
CA GLU A 40 10.55 -1.06 9.45
C GLU A 40 10.08 -0.74 10.86
N LYS A 41 8.86 -0.20 11.01
CA LYS A 41 8.23 0.09 12.31
C LYS A 41 7.41 -1.08 12.86
N GLY A 42 7.19 -2.13 12.07
CA GLY A 42 6.44 -3.33 12.47
C GLY A 42 5.00 -3.38 11.96
N LEU A 43 4.15 -4.11 12.69
CA LEU A 43 2.77 -4.43 12.27
C LEU A 43 1.83 -3.23 12.34
N VAL A 44 0.86 -3.17 11.44
CA VAL A 44 -0.25 -2.21 11.49
C VAL A 44 -1.54 -2.87 11.97
N SER A 45 -2.29 -2.16 12.81
CA SER A 45 -3.60 -2.62 13.26
C SER A 45 -4.64 -2.48 12.15
N GLU A 46 -5.40 -3.54 11.88
CA GLU A 46 -6.57 -3.46 11.02
C GLU A 46 -7.72 -2.79 11.80
N PRO A 47 -8.27 -1.65 11.34
CA PRO A 47 -9.38 -1.02 12.02
C PRO A 47 -10.64 -1.89 11.91
N ASN A 48 -11.45 -1.90 12.98
CA ASN A 48 -12.75 -2.57 13.02
C ASN A 48 -13.78 -1.91 12.08
N ASN A 49 -13.56 -0.65 11.72
CA ASN A 49 -14.44 0.10 10.82
C ASN A 49 -14.16 -0.24 9.35
N GLU A 50 -15.15 0.02 8.49
CA GLU A 50 -14.94 -0.06 7.05
C GLU A 50 -13.89 0.95 6.58
N ILE A 51 -13.00 0.49 5.70
CA ILE A 51 -12.01 1.34 5.05
C ILE A 51 -12.57 1.74 3.69
N THR A 52 -12.64 3.04 3.45
CA THR A 52 -12.97 3.58 2.13
C THR A 52 -11.73 3.57 1.23
N PHE A 53 -11.80 2.82 0.14
CA PHE A 53 -10.74 2.77 -0.87
C PHE A 53 -10.86 3.91 -1.88
N GLY A 54 -9.71 4.33 -2.42
CA GLY A 54 -9.62 5.35 -3.46
C GLY A 54 -10.05 4.83 -4.83
N LYS A 55 -10.09 5.75 -5.81
CA LYS A 55 -10.54 5.45 -7.19
C LYS A 55 -9.41 4.99 -8.11
N MET A 56 -8.15 5.21 -7.72
CA MET A 56 -6.98 4.87 -8.51
C MET A 56 -6.64 3.39 -8.38
N VAL A 57 -7.36 2.55 -9.12
CA VAL A 57 -7.14 1.10 -9.18
C VAL A 57 -6.13 0.75 -10.28
N LEU A 58 -4.89 0.45 -9.87
CA LEU A 58 -3.79 0.14 -10.78
C LEU A 58 -3.43 -1.35 -10.73
N GLU A 59 -2.72 -1.80 -11.77
CA GLU A 59 -2.07 -3.12 -11.79
C GLU A 59 -0.98 -3.20 -10.71
N LYS A 60 -0.77 -4.40 -10.18
CA LYS A 60 0.23 -4.70 -9.14
C LYS A 60 1.63 -4.29 -9.58
N THR A 61 1.99 -4.59 -10.83
CA THR A 61 3.27 -4.21 -11.43
C THR A 61 3.44 -2.69 -11.53
N VAL A 62 2.36 -1.94 -11.73
CA VAL A 62 2.39 -0.46 -11.77
C VAL A 62 2.58 0.10 -10.36
N TRP A 63 1.90 -0.46 -9.36
CA TRP A 63 2.09 -0.08 -7.96
C TRP A 63 3.50 -0.36 -7.47
N LEU A 64 4.00 -1.58 -7.67
CA LEU A 64 5.17 -2.09 -6.96
C LEU A 64 6.44 -2.09 -7.80
N GLY A 65 6.33 -2.17 -9.13
CA GLY A 65 7.48 -2.26 -10.03
C GLY A 65 8.35 -3.47 -9.71
N GLU A 66 9.67 -3.28 -9.72
CA GLU A 66 10.64 -4.32 -9.37
C GLU A 66 10.52 -4.81 -7.92
N LEU A 67 9.89 -4.03 -7.03
CA LEU A 67 9.72 -4.37 -5.62
C LEU A 67 8.52 -5.30 -5.37
N GLU A 68 7.84 -5.78 -6.42
CA GLU A 68 6.67 -6.65 -6.29
C GLU A 68 6.96 -7.89 -5.43
N LYS A 69 7.98 -8.67 -5.80
CA LYS A 69 8.30 -9.93 -5.10
C LYS A 69 8.64 -9.71 -3.63
N ILE A 70 9.49 -8.73 -3.34
CA ILE A 70 9.89 -8.44 -1.97
C ILE A 70 8.72 -7.88 -1.15
N THR A 71 7.86 -7.04 -1.74
CA THR A 71 6.65 -6.54 -1.06
C THR A 71 5.74 -7.70 -0.62
N GLU A 72 5.48 -8.65 -1.52
CA GLU A 72 4.65 -9.82 -1.20
C GLU A 72 5.29 -10.73 -0.15
N GLU A 73 6.61 -10.91 -0.20
CA GLU A 73 7.33 -11.71 0.79
C GLU A 73 7.34 -11.05 2.16
N MET A 74 7.48 -9.72 2.23
CA MET A 74 7.39 -8.98 3.51
C MET A 74 5.99 -9.12 4.13
N LEU A 75 4.93 -8.97 3.32
CA LEU A 75 3.56 -9.20 3.82
C LEU A 75 3.39 -10.63 4.34
N LYS A 76 3.93 -11.61 3.63
CA LYS A 76 3.86 -13.02 4.04
C LYS A 76 4.67 -13.32 5.30
N HIS A 77 5.84 -12.70 5.44
CA HIS A 77 6.70 -12.84 6.61
C HIS A 77 6.00 -12.31 7.87
N TYR A 78 5.42 -11.11 7.81
CA TYR A 78 4.80 -10.45 8.96
C TYR A 78 3.39 -10.95 9.30
N TYR A 79 2.61 -11.37 8.30
CA TYR A 79 1.19 -11.69 8.49
C TYR A 79 0.81 -13.12 8.08
N GLY A 80 1.77 -13.93 7.62
CA GLY A 80 1.53 -15.29 7.15
C GLY A 80 0.79 -15.34 5.80
N GLN A 81 0.11 -16.45 5.55
CA GLN A 81 -0.69 -16.62 4.34
C GLN A 81 -1.98 -15.79 4.43
N LEU A 82 -2.00 -14.70 3.66
CA LEU A 82 -3.13 -13.79 3.55
C LEU A 82 -3.92 -14.01 2.26
N GLU A 83 -5.24 -14.01 2.39
CA GLU A 83 -6.18 -13.84 1.29
C GLU A 83 -5.90 -12.55 0.50
N LYS A 84 -6.15 -12.57 -0.81
CA LYS A 84 -5.73 -11.48 -1.72
C LYS A 84 -6.25 -10.11 -1.29
N ASN A 85 -7.54 -10.01 -1.01
CA ASN A 85 -8.16 -8.74 -0.62
C ASN A 85 -7.64 -8.24 0.73
N ARG A 86 -7.38 -9.14 1.68
CA ARG A 86 -6.80 -8.79 2.98
C ARG A 86 -5.35 -8.34 2.85
N ALA A 87 -4.56 -8.99 1.99
CA ALA A 87 -3.19 -8.55 1.68
C ALA A 87 -3.16 -7.13 1.10
N ALA A 88 -4.06 -6.81 0.16
CA ALA A 88 -4.16 -5.46 -0.40
C ALA A 88 -4.59 -4.42 0.66
N ARG A 89 -5.52 -4.79 1.56
CA ARG A 89 -5.94 -3.95 2.69
C ARG A 89 -4.78 -3.65 3.63
N ILE A 90 -4.04 -4.67 4.07
CA ILE A 90 -2.88 -4.53 4.96
C ILE A 90 -1.78 -3.70 4.30
N TRP A 91 -1.49 -3.95 3.02
CA TRP A 91 -0.56 -3.12 2.26
C TRP A 91 -0.97 -1.64 2.24
N ALA A 92 -2.25 -1.35 1.96
CA ALA A 92 -2.76 0.02 1.94
C ALA A 92 -2.70 0.69 3.33
N LEU A 93 -2.93 -0.08 4.41
CA LEU A 93 -2.78 0.39 5.78
C LEU A 93 -1.33 0.70 6.16
N HIS A 94 -0.37 -0.13 5.72
CA HIS A 94 1.05 0.18 5.88
C HIS A 94 1.40 1.50 5.21
N VAL A 95 1.03 1.67 3.94
CA VAL A 95 1.25 2.94 3.23
C VAL A 95 0.63 4.10 4.01
N GLN A 96 -0.63 3.97 4.44
CA GLN A 96 -1.32 5.01 5.21
C GLN A 96 -0.61 5.37 6.52
N SER A 97 -0.11 4.38 7.26
CA SER A 97 0.52 4.59 8.56
C SER A 97 1.85 5.36 8.51
N ALA A 98 2.49 5.39 7.34
CA ALA A 98 3.77 6.06 7.15
C ALA A 98 3.64 7.47 6.55
N ILE A 99 2.42 7.89 6.18
CA ILE A 99 2.15 9.23 5.64
C ILE A 99 2.25 10.30 6.72
#